data_AF-A0A0P0NG68-F1
#
_entry.id   AF-A0A0P0NG68-F1
#
_cell.length_a   1.000
_cell.length_b   1.000
_cell.length_c   1.000
_cell.angle_alpha   90.00
_cell.angle_beta   90.00
_cell.angle_gamma   90.00
#
_symmetry.space_group_name_H-M   'P 1'
#
loop_
_entity.id
_entity.type
_entity.pdbx_description
1 polymer ?
#
loop_
_entity_poly.entity_id
_entity_poly.type
_entity_poly.pdbx_seq_one_letter_code
_entity_poly.pdbx_strand_id
1 'polypeptide(L)'
;MGRLRPVWQLDFIKTLTDKGIAFTEEEDNELVFLDQQQVAIHLVSLTDPGTPADFIALQTQQQQQNRYVVHLWEDIWQSRREQVLARIASILGLNKTLHGRKGKIISINQAQADEFLWQHHIQGSAKTKYKFGLMIGEELVGVALFSAARPMKSIGPDYRSYELVRFASQMGFTVTGGFSKLLKHFINLVQPNDLMSYADRDWSLGHAYDASGFKMVNTTEPLMMWLDLKDYSRKTMLRLPAALLDSLKPLDKTKQRQFLIENNYLPVFNTGNLKYILYL
;
A
#
# COMPACT_ATOMS: atom_id res chain seq x y z
N MET A 1 24.54 -23.84 -11.25
CA MET A 1 23.54 -24.56 -10.43
C MET A 1 22.37 -23.62 -10.25
N GLY A 2 21.21 -23.91 -10.86
CA GLY A 2 20.04 -23.03 -10.75
C GLY A 2 19.58 -22.92 -9.29
N ARG A 3 19.34 -21.71 -8.80
CA ARG A 3 18.80 -21.47 -7.46
C ARG A 3 17.43 -22.16 -7.41
N LEU A 4 17.22 -23.05 -6.44
CA LEU A 4 15.90 -23.67 -6.25
C LEU A 4 14.88 -22.58 -5.91
N ARG A 5 13.75 -22.57 -6.63
CA ARG A 5 12.69 -21.60 -6.41
C ARG A 5 12.11 -21.74 -4.98
N PRO A 6 11.99 -20.65 -4.21
CA PRO A 6 11.32 -20.65 -2.91
C PRO A 6 9.89 -21.20 -2.96
N VAL A 7 9.49 -21.94 -1.92
CA VAL A 7 8.17 -22.58 -1.83
C VAL A 7 7.02 -21.57 -1.95
N TRP A 8 7.17 -20.37 -1.38
CA TRP A 8 6.14 -19.34 -1.45
C TRP A 8 5.92 -18.82 -2.88
N GLN A 9 6.97 -18.77 -3.70
CA GLN A 9 6.84 -18.37 -5.11
C GLN A 9 6.11 -19.45 -5.91
N LEU A 10 6.39 -20.73 -5.65
CA LEU A 10 5.62 -21.84 -6.25
C LEU A 10 4.15 -21.80 -5.85
N ASP A 11 3.86 -21.48 -4.58
CA ASP A 11 2.50 -21.31 -4.07
C ASP A 11 1.79 -20.09 -4.71
N PHE A 12 2.50 -18.98 -4.94
CA PHE A 12 1.97 -17.85 -5.70
C PHE A 12 1.60 -18.25 -7.14
N ILE A 13 2.51 -18.91 -7.87
CA ILE A 13 2.30 -19.38 -9.23
C ILE A 13 1.12 -20.36 -9.29
N LYS A 14 1.08 -21.35 -8.39
CA LYS A 14 -0.03 -22.29 -8.29
C LYS A 14 -1.36 -21.56 -8.06
N THR A 15 -1.36 -20.53 -7.20
CA THR A 15 -2.57 -19.74 -6.91
C THR A 15 -3.06 -18.98 -8.14
N LEU A 16 -2.17 -18.45 -8.99
CA LEU A 16 -2.56 -17.84 -10.27
C LEU A 16 -3.21 -18.87 -11.19
N THR A 17 -2.61 -20.06 -11.33
CA THR A 17 -3.15 -21.17 -12.14
C THR A 17 -4.52 -21.60 -11.65
N ASP A 18 -4.68 -21.84 -10.34
CA ASP A 18 -5.95 -22.25 -9.73
C ASP A 18 -7.06 -21.21 -9.93
N LYS A 19 -6.69 -19.93 -10.05
CA LYS A 19 -7.61 -18.82 -10.34
C LYS A 19 -7.83 -18.55 -11.83
N GLY A 20 -7.16 -19.28 -12.72
CA GLY A 20 -7.24 -19.09 -14.17
C GLY A 20 -6.64 -17.76 -14.63
N ILE A 21 -5.70 -17.18 -13.88
CA ILE A 21 -4.99 -15.97 -14.30
C ILE A 21 -3.83 -16.41 -15.19
N ALA A 22 -3.85 -15.98 -16.46
CA ALA A 22 -2.77 -16.26 -17.39
C ALA A 22 -1.48 -15.48 -17.02
N PHE A 23 -0.34 -16.17 -17.09
CA PHE A 23 0.97 -15.58 -16.80
C PHE A 23 2.08 -16.20 -17.66
N THR A 24 3.20 -15.49 -17.75
CA THR A 24 4.49 -16.00 -18.24
C THR A 24 5.59 -15.67 -17.24
N GLU A 25 6.70 -16.38 -17.27
CA GLU A 25 7.78 -16.24 -16.28
C GLU A 25 9.09 -15.87 -16.97
N GLU A 26 9.94 -15.10 -16.28
CA GLU A 26 11.32 -14.85 -16.72
C GLU A 26 12.24 -16.03 -16.38
N GLU A 27 13.35 -16.19 -17.11
CA GLU A 27 14.27 -17.32 -16.97
C GLU A 27 14.90 -17.42 -15.56
N ASP A 28 15.11 -16.28 -14.90
CA ASP A 28 15.66 -16.21 -13.54
C ASP A 28 14.63 -16.44 -12.42
N ASN A 29 13.35 -16.59 -12.80
CA ASN A 29 12.21 -16.84 -11.93
C ASN A 29 11.84 -15.70 -10.96
N GLU A 30 12.41 -14.49 -11.10
CA GLU A 30 12.12 -13.35 -10.23
C GLU A 30 10.92 -12.52 -10.71
N LEU A 31 10.63 -12.52 -12.01
CA LEU A 31 9.49 -11.84 -12.60
C LEU A 31 8.41 -12.80 -13.11
N VAL A 32 7.17 -12.45 -12.80
CA VAL A 32 5.96 -13.05 -13.36
C VAL A 32 5.18 -11.99 -14.12
N PHE A 33 4.97 -12.20 -15.40
CA PHE A 33 4.26 -11.27 -16.27
C PHE A 33 2.79 -11.67 -16.41
N LEU A 34 1.90 -10.70 -16.20
CA LEU A 34 0.45 -10.81 -16.32
C LEU A 34 -0.05 -9.85 -17.41
N ASP A 35 -1.32 -9.98 -17.78
CA ASP A 35 -2.02 -9.07 -18.71
C ASP A 35 -1.27 -8.84 -20.03
N GLN A 36 -0.99 -9.90 -20.78
CA GLN A 36 -0.22 -9.80 -22.03
C GLN A 36 1.14 -9.10 -21.83
N GLN A 37 1.77 -9.34 -20.68
CA GLN A 37 3.04 -8.75 -20.24
C GLN A 37 2.99 -7.24 -19.92
N GLN A 38 1.81 -6.65 -19.71
CA GLN A 38 1.71 -5.25 -19.27
C GLN A 38 1.99 -5.07 -17.78
N VAL A 39 1.85 -6.12 -16.97
CA VAL A 39 2.11 -6.09 -15.53
C VAL A 39 3.19 -7.10 -15.17
N ALA A 40 4.28 -6.63 -14.58
CA ALA A 40 5.35 -7.47 -14.04
C ALA A 40 5.22 -7.54 -12.51
N ILE A 41 5.10 -8.73 -11.97
CA ILE A 41 5.15 -9.01 -10.53
C ILE A 41 6.57 -9.46 -10.20
N HIS A 42 7.31 -8.62 -9.48
CA HIS A 42 8.62 -8.94 -8.94
C HIS A 42 8.48 -9.66 -7.60
N LEU A 43 8.91 -10.93 -7.54
CA LEU A 43 8.77 -11.82 -6.39
C LEU A 43 9.96 -11.70 -5.43
N VAL A 44 9.84 -10.85 -4.42
CA VAL A 44 10.93 -10.49 -3.51
C VAL A 44 10.98 -11.40 -2.29
N SER A 45 12.02 -12.23 -2.20
CA SER A 45 12.25 -13.09 -1.02
C SER A 45 12.88 -12.30 0.12
N LEU A 46 12.62 -12.70 1.38
CA LEU A 46 13.24 -12.06 2.55
C LEU A 46 14.76 -12.31 2.64
N THR A 47 15.23 -13.38 2.02
CA THR A 47 16.66 -13.71 1.87
C THR A 47 17.24 -13.03 0.64
N ASP A 48 18.28 -12.22 0.83
CA ASP A 48 18.97 -11.46 -0.22
C ASP A 48 18.02 -10.62 -1.13
N PRO A 49 17.19 -9.72 -0.58
CA PRO A 49 16.18 -8.99 -1.33
C PRO A 49 16.75 -7.92 -2.29
N GLY A 50 18.06 -7.81 -2.46
CA GLY A 50 18.70 -6.69 -3.19
C GLY A 50 18.59 -5.36 -2.44
N THR A 51 18.70 -4.26 -3.19
CA THR A 51 18.67 -2.89 -2.67
C THR A 51 17.53 -2.06 -3.26
N PRO A 52 17.14 -0.94 -2.61
CA PRO A 52 16.17 -0.02 -3.21
C PRO A 52 16.56 0.51 -4.59
N ALA A 53 17.87 0.67 -4.84
CA ALA A 53 18.38 1.14 -6.12
C ALA A 53 18.11 0.12 -7.24
N ASP A 54 18.30 -1.17 -6.94
CA ASP A 54 18.02 -2.27 -7.90
C ASP A 54 16.54 -2.29 -8.27
N PHE A 55 15.64 -2.07 -7.31
CA PHE A 55 14.20 -2.09 -7.53
C PHE A 55 13.75 -0.89 -8.36
N ILE A 56 14.31 0.29 -8.09
CA ILE A 56 14.02 1.50 -8.88
C ILE A 56 14.57 1.37 -10.29
N ALA A 57 15.75 0.75 -10.47
CA ALA A 57 16.31 0.46 -11.79
C ALA A 57 15.39 -0.49 -12.57
N LEU A 58 14.91 -1.57 -11.92
CA LEU A 58 13.94 -2.50 -12.50
C LEU A 58 12.63 -1.82 -12.90
N GLN A 59 12.06 -0.97 -12.03
CA GLN A 59 10.88 -0.16 -12.35
C GLN A 59 11.12 0.69 -13.60
N THR A 60 12.28 1.34 -13.69
CA THR A 60 12.64 2.21 -14.82
C THR A 60 12.76 1.40 -16.12
N GLN A 61 13.44 0.26 -16.08
CA GLN A 61 13.61 -0.63 -17.23
C GLN A 61 12.28 -1.16 -17.76
N GLN A 62 11.40 -1.64 -16.87
CA GLN A 62 10.09 -2.16 -17.25
C GLN A 62 9.17 -1.03 -17.76
N GLN A 63 9.24 0.17 -17.17
CA GLN A 63 8.49 1.33 -17.64
C GLN A 63 8.88 1.74 -19.08
N GLN A 64 10.15 1.62 -19.47
CA GLN A 64 10.58 1.86 -20.86
C GLN A 64 9.93 0.89 -21.86
N GLN A 65 9.48 -0.27 -21.38
CA GLN A 65 8.73 -1.26 -22.15
C GLN A 65 7.20 -1.09 -22.00
N ASN A 66 6.75 0.02 -21.40
CA ASN A 66 5.36 0.31 -21.05
C ASN A 66 4.74 -0.73 -20.09
N ARG A 67 5.56 -1.28 -19.19
CA ARG A 67 5.12 -2.26 -18.20
C ARG A 67 5.05 -1.64 -16.81
N TYR A 68 4.01 -2.02 -16.08
CA TYR A 68 3.84 -1.66 -14.68
C TYR A 68 4.45 -2.73 -13.77
N VAL A 69 5.25 -2.33 -12.78
CA VAL A 69 5.90 -3.26 -11.85
C VAL A 69 5.22 -3.21 -10.49
N VAL A 70 4.95 -4.39 -9.93
CA VAL A 70 4.57 -4.59 -8.53
C VAL A 70 5.70 -5.32 -7.82
N HIS A 71 6.17 -4.79 -6.69
CA HIS A 71 7.13 -5.51 -5.84
C HIS A 71 6.36 -6.29 -4.76
N LEU A 72 6.14 -7.58 -5.02
CA LEU A 72 5.47 -8.48 -4.09
C LEU A 72 6.52 -9.14 -3.18
N TRP A 73 6.57 -8.66 -1.94
CA TRP A 73 7.41 -9.25 -0.91
C TRP A 73 6.79 -10.51 -0.30
N GLU A 74 7.65 -11.47 0.04
CA GLU A 74 7.31 -12.73 0.68
C GLU A 74 6.47 -12.57 1.95
N ASP A 75 6.83 -11.65 2.86
CA ASP A 75 6.06 -11.40 4.10
C ASP A 75 4.65 -10.89 3.81
N ILE A 76 4.49 -10.10 2.74
CA ILE A 76 3.19 -9.59 2.31
C ILE A 76 2.35 -10.72 1.70
N TRP A 77 2.96 -11.63 0.93
CA TRP A 77 2.27 -12.82 0.45
C TRP A 77 1.81 -13.73 1.61
N GLN A 78 2.69 -13.98 2.58
CA GLN A 78 2.42 -14.84 3.73
C GLN A 78 1.31 -14.27 4.63
N SER A 79 1.31 -12.95 4.87
CA SER A 79 0.38 -12.31 5.81
C SER A 79 -0.87 -11.71 5.18
N ARG A 80 -0.87 -11.41 3.87
CA ARG A 80 -1.93 -10.65 3.17
C ARG A 80 -2.32 -11.26 1.82
N ARG A 81 -2.28 -12.59 1.70
CA ARG A 81 -2.56 -13.33 0.45
C ARG A 81 -3.84 -12.86 -0.25
N GLU A 82 -4.95 -12.78 0.48
CA GLU A 82 -6.25 -12.41 -0.10
C GLU A 82 -6.24 -10.96 -0.62
N GLN A 83 -5.61 -10.04 0.11
CA GLN A 83 -5.47 -8.62 -0.26
C GLN A 83 -4.56 -8.47 -1.48
N VAL A 84 -3.47 -9.24 -1.57
CA VAL A 84 -2.61 -9.29 -2.75
C VAL A 84 -3.40 -9.73 -3.97
N LEU A 85 -4.15 -10.83 -3.87
CA LEU A 85 -4.95 -11.36 -4.99
C LEU A 85 -6.06 -10.40 -5.41
N ALA A 86 -6.74 -9.76 -4.46
CA ALA A 86 -7.74 -8.74 -4.76
C ALA A 86 -7.13 -7.51 -5.43
N ARG A 87 -5.91 -7.12 -5.04
CA ARG A 87 -5.19 -6.00 -5.65
C ARG A 87 -4.74 -6.34 -7.08
N ILE A 88 -4.21 -7.55 -7.31
CA ILE A 88 -3.87 -8.04 -8.65
C ILE A 88 -5.13 -8.08 -9.52
N ALA A 89 -6.24 -8.66 -9.04
CA ALA A 89 -7.50 -8.67 -9.78
C ALA A 89 -7.99 -7.25 -10.15
N SER A 90 -7.82 -6.27 -9.25
CA SER A 90 -8.12 -4.87 -9.54
C SER A 90 -7.23 -4.28 -10.62
N ILE A 91 -5.92 -4.59 -10.61
CA ILE A 91 -4.96 -4.12 -11.63
C ILE A 91 -5.31 -4.70 -13.00
N LEU A 92 -5.67 -5.99 -13.04
CA LEU A 92 -6.07 -6.71 -14.25
C LEU A 92 -7.50 -6.39 -14.74
N GLY A 93 -8.22 -5.48 -14.06
CA GLY A 93 -9.60 -5.13 -14.42
C GLY A 93 -10.63 -6.23 -14.21
N LEU A 94 -10.33 -7.26 -13.41
CA LEU A 94 -11.18 -8.43 -13.18
C LEU A 94 -12.28 -8.20 -12.12
N ASN A 95 -12.25 -7.05 -11.44
CA ASN A 95 -13.24 -6.71 -10.43
C ASN A 95 -14.61 -6.43 -11.03
N LYS A 96 -15.67 -6.80 -10.30
CA LYS A 96 -17.04 -6.39 -10.62
C LYS A 96 -17.22 -4.90 -10.34
N THR A 97 -18.03 -4.22 -11.14
CA THR A 97 -18.27 -2.79 -10.94
C THR A 97 -19.47 -2.54 -10.03
N LEU A 98 -19.27 -1.71 -9.02
CA LEU A 98 -20.35 -1.08 -8.24
C LEU A 98 -20.39 0.42 -8.54
N HIS A 99 -21.59 1.01 -8.49
CA HIS A 99 -21.77 2.44 -8.75
C HIS A 99 -21.93 3.23 -7.46
N GLY A 100 -20.84 3.86 -7.01
CA GLY A 100 -20.79 4.61 -5.75
C GLY A 100 -21.75 5.81 -5.69
N ARG A 101 -22.26 6.29 -6.84
CA ARG A 101 -23.32 7.32 -6.88
C ARG A 101 -24.58 6.89 -6.14
N LYS A 102 -24.94 5.60 -6.20
CA LYS A 102 -26.10 5.03 -5.49
C LYS A 102 -25.86 4.84 -3.99
N GLY A 103 -24.59 4.88 -3.55
CA GLY A 103 -24.25 4.59 -2.17
C GLY A 103 -24.59 5.73 -1.21
N LYS A 104 -24.87 5.41 0.05
CA LYS A 104 -25.06 6.37 1.14
C LYS A 104 -23.77 6.50 1.94
N ILE A 105 -23.40 7.73 2.31
CA ILE A 105 -22.22 7.95 3.14
C ILE A 105 -22.65 7.89 4.61
N ILE A 106 -21.85 7.18 5.41
CA ILE A 106 -22.04 7.09 6.86
C ILE A 106 -20.73 7.46 7.57
N SER A 107 -20.83 8.04 8.77
CA SER A 107 -19.70 8.08 9.69
C SER A 107 -19.55 6.72 10.36
N ILE A 108 -18.33 6.23 10.49
CA ILE A 108 -18.05 4.93 11.14
C ILE A 108 -17.08 5.11 12.31
N ASN A 109 -17.14 4.20 13.27
CA ASN A 109 -16.19 4.19 14.38
C ASN A 109 -14.86 3.50 14.00
N GLN A 110 -13.86 3.53 14.90
CA GLN A 110 -12.56 2.91 14.63
C GLN A 110 -12.66 1.39 14.45
N ALA A 111 -13.51 0.70 15.24
CA ALA A 111 -13.65 -0.75 15.14
C ALA A 111 -14.21 -1.19 13.78
N GLN A 112 -15.23 -0.48 13.27
CA GLN A 112 -15.79 -0.73 11.93
C GLN A 112 -14.77 -0.47 10.82
N ALA A 113 -13.97 0.60 10.95
CA ALA A 113 -12.89 0.88 10.00
C ALA A 113 -11.79 -0.20 10.05
N ASP A 114 -11.43 -0.66 11.25
CA ASP A 114 -10.42 -1.70 11.46
C ASP A 114 -10.86 -3.03 10.84
N GLU A 115 -12.10 -3.45 11.08
CA GLU A 115 -12.69 -4.65 10.49
C GLU A 115 -12.64 -4.60 8.96
N PHE A 116 -13.17 -3.53 8.37
CA PHE A 116 -13.22 -3.38 6.92
C PHE A 116 -11.83 -3.32 6.28
N LEU A 117 -10.91 -2.51 6.85
CA LEU A 117 -9.59 -2.33 6.28
C LEU A 117 -8.68 -3.54 6.49
N TRP A 118 -8.85 -4.30 7.57
CA TRP A 118 -8.10 -5.55 7.71
C TRP A 118 -8.47 -6.57 6.66
N GLN A 119 -9.75 -6.65 6.34
CA GLN A 119 -10.22 -7.52 5.28
C GLN A 119 -9.75 -7.01 3.92
N HIS A 120 -9.94 -5.73 3.60
CA HIS A 120 -9.88 -5.26 2.21
C HIS A 120 -8.64 -4.43 1.82
N HIS A 121 -7.76 -4.07 2.76
CA HIS A 121 -6.61 -3.21 2.47
C HIS A 121 -5.29 -3.87 2.85
N ILE A 122 -4.33 -3.90 1.92
CA ILE A 122 -3.04 -4.59 2.09
C ILE A 122 -2.21 -4.04 3.26
N GLN A 123 -2.27 -2.72 3.50
CA GLN A 123 -1.59 -2.07 4.63
C GLN A 123 -2.45 -2.00 5.90
N GLY A 124 -3.65 -2.59 5.88
CA GLY A 124 -4.58 -2.54 7.00
C GLY A 124 -5.09 -1.16 7.37
N SER A 125 -5.56 -1.08 8.62
CA SER A 125 -6.15 0.11 9.19
C SER A 125 -5.11 1.12 9.70
N ALA A 126 -5.58 2.34 9.96
CA ALA A 126 -4.81 3.42 10.56
C ALA A 126 -5.68 4.18 11.58
N LYS A 127 -5.04 4.68 12.64
CA LYS A 127 -5.70 5.56 13.60
C LYS A 127 -5.83 6.96 13.01
N THR A 128 -7.05 7.44 12.88
CA THR A 128 -7.37 8.69 12.21
C THR A 128 -8.51 9.43 12.92
N LYS A 129 -8.71 10.71 12.60
CA LYS A 129 -9.78 11.51 13.21
C LYS A 129 -11.12 11.23 12.54
N TYR A 130 -11.19 11.32 11.21
CA TYR A 130 -12.42 11.17 10.45
C TYR A 130 -12.44 9.86 9.67
N LYS A 131 -13.59 9.20 9.65
CA LYS A 131 -13.77 7.88 9.05
C LYS A 131 -15.14 7.81 8.43
N PHE A 132 -15.19 7.52 7.15
CA PHE A 132 -16.43 7.45 6.41
C PHE A 132 -16.55 6.13 5.67
N GLY A 133 -17.73 5.56 5.74
CA GLY A 133 -18.14 4.39 4.97
C GLY A 133 -19.04 4.80 3.81
N LEU A 134 -18.99 4.02 2.73
CA LEU A 134 -19.93 4.08 1.62
C LEU A 134 -20.76 2.79 1.62
N MET A 135 -22.06 2.93 1.88
CA MET A 135 -23.01 1.84 1.91
C MET A 135 -23.74 1.72 0.57
N ILE A 136 -23.87 0.52 0.00
CA ILE A 136 -24.81 0.24 -1.09
C ILE A 136 -25.78 -0.82 -0.60
N GLY A 137 -27.06 -0.45 -0.47
CA GLY A 137 -28.01 -1.29 0.28
C GLY A 137 -27.58 -1.38 1.75
N GLU A 138 -27.43 -2.60 2.25
CA GLU A 138 -26.99 -2.90 3.62
C GLU A 138 -25.49 -3.24 3.70
N GLU A 139 -24.77 -3.20 2.57
CA GLU A 139 -23.36 -3.56 2.51
C GLU A 139 -22.46 -2.34 2.57
N LEU A 140 -21.44 -2.39 3.43
CA LEU A 140 -20.34 -1.44 3.43
C LEU A 140 -19.39 -1.82 2.29
N VAL A 141 -19.31 -0.99 1.26
CA VAL A 141 -18.55 -1.30 0.03
C VAL A 141 -17.28 -0.49 -0.13
N GLY A 142 -17.07 0.52 0.72
CA GLY A 142 -15.84 1.31 0.72
C GLY A 142 -15.66 2.16 1.98
N VAL A 143 -14.40 2.41 2.33
CA VAL A 143 -14.02 3.17 3.53
C VAL A 143 -12.91 4.16 3.18
N ALA A 144 -13.02 5.38 3.69
CA ALA A 144 -11.98 6.41 3.61
C ALA A 144 -11.66 6.95 5.01
N LEU A 145 -10.37 7.07 5.31
CA LEU A 145 -9.87 7.61 6.58
C LEU A 145 -9.08 8.90 6.34
N PHE A 146 -9.38 9.93 7.15
CA PHE A 146 -8.72 11.24 7.07
C PHE A 146 -8.12 11.65 8.41
N SER A 147 -6.93 12.25 8.36
CA SER A 147 -6.19 12.68 9.55
C SER A 147 -6.86 13.85 10.28
N ALA A 148 -6.31 14.19 11.45
CA ALA A 148 -6.62 15.46 12.10
C ALA A 148 -5.94 16.63 11.36
N ALA A 149 -6.41 17.86 11.61
CA ALA A 149 -5.82 19.06 11.05
C ALA A 149 -4.33 19.17 11.42
N ARG A 150 -3.49 19.46 10.43
CA ARG A 150 -2.09 19.84 10.61
C ARG A 150 -1.93 21.33 10.30
N PRO A 151 -1.64 22.18 11.29
CA PRO A 151 -1.33 23.58 11.04
C PRO A 151 -0.06 23.72 10.21
N MET A 152 -0.13 24.48 9.12
CA MET A 152 0.99 24.74 8.21
C MET A 152 1.41 26.22 8.31
N LYS A 153 2.01 26.59 9.44
CA LYS A 153 2.38 27.98 9.75
C LYS A 153 3.33 28.62 8.73
N SER A 154 4.09 27.80 7.99
CA SER A 154 4.97 28.28 6.92
C SER A 154 4.22 28.76 5.67
N ILE A 155 2.96 28.36 5.50
CA ILE A 155 2.10 28.76 4.37
C ILE A 155 1.20 29.92 4.79
N GLY A 156 0.62 29.85 5.99
CA GLY A 156 -0.20 30.93 6.56
C GLY A 156 -0.64 30.62 7.99
N PRO A 157 -1.07 31.65 8.75
CA PRO A 157 -1.41 31.50 10.17
C PRO A 157 -2.58 30.53 10.39
N ASP A 158 -3.58 30.54 9.50
CA ASP A 158 -4.79 29.71 9.60
C ASP A 158 -4.80 28.53 8.63
N TYR A 159 -3.66 28.22 7.99
CA TYR A 159 -3.59 27.16 7.00
C TYR A 159 -3.62 25.78 7.67
N ARG A 160 -4.60 24.96 7.30
CA ARG A 160 -4.82 23.61 7.83
C ARG A 160 -4.79 22.59 6.70
N SER A 161 -3.73 21.80 6.72
CA SER A 161 -3.57 20.64 5.84
C SER A 161 -4.13 19.39 6.49
N TYR A 162 -4.69 18.50 5.68
CA TYR A 162 -5.19 17.19 6.13
C TYR A 162 -4.62 16.10 5.23
N GLU A 163 -4.74 14.84 5.64
CA GLU A 163 -4.25 13.71 4.88
C GLU A 163 -5.40 12.73 4.65
N LEU A 164 -5.54 12.26 3.40
CA LEU A 164 -6.25 11.03 3.10
C LEU A 164 -5.31 9.86 3.40
N VAL A 165 -5.50 9.22 4.54
CA VAL A 165 -4.56 8.22 5.06
C VAL A 165 -4.79 6.84 4.42
N ARG A 166 -6.06 6.50 4.20
CA ARG A 166 -6.47 5.21 3.61
C ARG A 166 -7.73 5.39 2.79
N PHE A 167 -7.80 4.65 1.69
CA PHE A 167 -9.04 4.34 1.00
C PHE A 167 -9.02 2.88 0.58
N ALA A 168 -10.13 2.17 0.79
CA ALA A 168 -10.32 0.82 0.29
C ALA A 168 -11.73 0.66 -0.26
N SER A 169 -11.86 -0.17 -1.29
CA SER A 169 -13.14 -0.74 -1.72
C SER A 169 -13.19 -2.19 -1.30
N GLN A 170 -14.39 -2.74 -1.18
CA GLN A 170 -14.60 -4.17 -0.94
C GLN A 170 -13.87 -5.00 -1.99
N MET A 171 -13.20 -6.07 -1.56
CA MET A 171 -12.46 -6.96 -2.45
C MET A 171 -13.35 -7.55 -3.55
N GLY A 172 -12.77 -7.70 -4.74
CA GLY A 172 -13.50 -8.17 -5.92
C GLY A 172 -14.41 -7.11 -6.55
N PHE A 173 -14.46 -5.90 -6.00
CA PHE A 173 -15.26 -4.80 -6.54
C PHE A 173 -14.46 -3.54 -6.82
N THR A 174 -14.78 -2.90 -7.94
CA THR A 174 -14.38 -1.54 -8.27
C THR A 174 -15.59 -0.63 -8.05
N VAL A 175 -15.53 0.22 -7.03
CA VAL A 175 -16.62 1.16 -6.71
C VAL A 175 -16.45 2.47 -7.46
N THR A 176 -16.94 2.50 -8.70
CA THR A 176 -16.87 3.68 -9.59
C THR A 176 -17.50 4.92 -8.94
N GLY A 177 -16.71 5.99 -8.82
CA GLY A 177 -17.12 7.23 -8.16
C GLY A 177 -17.24 7.17 -6.63
N GLY A 178 -16.98 6.02 -5.99
CA GLY A 178 -17.05 5.88 -4.53
C GLY A 178 -15.97 6.69 -3.82
N PHE A 179 -14.73 6.61 -4.31
CA PHE A 179 -13.60 7.39 -3.83
C PHE A 179 -13.90 8.90 -3.83
N SER A 180 -14.24 9.45 -5.00
CA SER A 180 -14.52 10.88 -5.15
C SER A 180 -15.72 11.33 -4.34
N LYS A 181 -16.70 10.46 -4.09
CA LYS A 181 -17.87 10.76 -3.25
C LYS A 181 -17.50 10.93 -1.78
N LEU A 182 -16.70 10.03 -1.23
CA LEU A 182 -16.19 10.13 0.15
C LEU A 182 -15.25 11.32 0.32
N LEU A 183 -14.38 11.56 -0.66
CA LEU A 183 -13.47 12.70 -0.69
C LEU A 183 -14.24 14.04 -0.66
N LYS A 184 -15.22 14.22 -1.56
CA LYS A 184 -16.05 15.43 -1.60
C LYS A 184 -16.85 15.63 -0.32
N HIS A 185 -17.35 14.55 0.29
CA HIS A 185 -18.04 14.64 1.57
C HIS A 185 -17.13 15.19 2.67
N PHE A 186 -15.91 14.67 2.79
CA PHE A 186 -14.94 15.18 3.76
C PHE A 186 -14.60 16.66 3.51
N ILE A 187 -14.34 17.05 2.25
CA ILE A 187 -14.03 18.43 1.88
C ILE A 187 -15.15 19.38 2.29
N ASN A 188 -16.40 19.04 1.97
CA ASN A 188 -17.56 19.87 2.30
C ASN A 188 -17.80 19.98 3.80
N LEU A 189 -17.55 18.91 4.55
CA LEU A 189 -17.76 18.87 5.99
C LEU A 189 -16.67 19.60 6.77
N VAL A 190 -15.41 19.43 6.38
CA VAL A 190 -14.24 19.86 7.17
C VAL A 190 -13.64 21.17 6.66
N GLN A 191 -13.87 21.50 5.38
CA GLN A 191 -13.33 22.68 4.69
C GLN A 191 -11.81 22.85 4.93
N PRO A 192 -11.00 21.84 4.55
CA PRO A 192 -9.55 21.92 4.66
C PRO A 192 -8.97 22.87 3.61
N ASN A 193 -7.76 23.41 3.84
CA ASN A 193 -7.08 24.24 2.85
C ASN A 193 -6.43 23.40 1.74
N ASP A 194 -5.91 22.23 2.09
CA ASP A 194 -5.48 21.20 1.14
C ASP A 194 -5.67 19.79 1.73
N LEU A 195 -5.55 18.78 0.88
CA LEU A 195 -5.35 17.39 1.29
C LEU A 195 -4.07 16.83 0.69
N MET A 196 -3.31 16.12 1.51
CA MET A 196 -2.18 15.31 1.09
C MET A 196 -2.59 13.84 0.98
N SER A 197 -1.89 13.09 0.15
CA SER A 197 -1.92 11.64 0.16
C SER A 197 -0.60 11.05 -0.36
N TYR A 198 -0.39 9.77 -0.09
CA TYR A 198 0.79 9.03 -0.54
C TYR A 198 0.36 7.77 -1.27
N ALA A 199 1.04 7.46 -2.38
CA ALA A 199 0.89 6.20 -3.10
C ALA A 199 2.20 5.40 -2.97
N ASP A 200 2.13 4.20 -2.40
CA ASP A 200 3.28 3.31 -2.28
C ASP A 200 3.74 2.85 -3.68
N ARG A 201 4.99 3.13 -4.03
CA ARG A 201 5.54 2.84 -5.36
C ARG A 201 5.68 1.35 -5.64
N ASP A 202 5.70 0.51 -4.59
CA ASP A 202 5.72 -0.94 -4.76
C ASP A 202 4.37 -1.47 -5.32
N TRP A 203 3.30 -0.67 -5.26
CA TRP A 203 1.92 -1.10 -5.52
C TRP A 203 1.05 -0.11 -6.32
N SER A 204 1.58 1.06 -6.71
CA SER A 204 0.75 2.09 -7.33
C SER A 204 1.55 3.09 -8.17
N LEU A 205 1.00 3.37 -9.36
CA LEU A 205 1.40 4.52 -10.20
C LEU A 205 0.65 5.81 -9.87
N GLY A 206 -0.32 5.77 -8.95
CA GLY A 206 -1.02 6.97 -8.45
C GLY A 206 -2.22 7.44 -9.28
N HIS A 207 -2.61 6.71 -10.32
CA HIS A 207 -3.69 7.08 -11.25
C HIS A 207 -5.03 7.47 -10.58
N ALA A 208 -5.39 6.85 -9.45
CA ALA A 208 -6.62 7.20 -8.73
C ALA A 208 -6.58 8.64 -8.16
N TYR A 209 -5.40 9.09 -7.75
CA TYR A 209 -5.16 10.45 -7.28
C TYR A 209 -5.19 11.43 -8.46
N ASP A 210 -4.50 11.13 -9.56
CA ASP A 210 -4.49 11.94 -10.78
C ASP A 210 -5.93 12.19 -11.29
N ALA A 211 -6.72 11.12 -11.41
CA ALA A 211 -8.11 11.17 -11.85
C ALA A 211 -9.04 11.95 -10.91
N SER A 212 -8.63 12.17 -9.66
CA SER A 212 -9.41 12.88 -8.65
C SER A 212 -8.94 14.30 -8.39
N GLY A 213 -8.06 14.83 -9.25
CA GLY A 213 -7.60 16.22 -9.20
C GLY A 213 -6.40 16.49 -8.30
N PHE A 214 -5.84 15.45 -7.65
CA PHE A 214 -4.57 15.62 -6.94
C PHE A 214 -3.45 15.90 -7.93
N LYS A 215 -2.44 16.64 -7.48
CA LYS A 215 -1.19 16.89 -8.20
C LYS A 215 -0.07 16.12 -7.52
N MET A 216 0.69 15.35 -8.28
CA MET A 216 1.93 14.76 -7.79
C MET A 216 2.94 15.89 -7.60
N VAL A 217 3.48 16.03 -6.39
CA VAL A 217 4.38 17.14 -6.02
C VAL A 217 5.78 16.68 -5.64
N ASN A 218 5.95 15.39 -5.32
CA ASN A 218 7.25 14.83 -4.98
C ASN A 218 7.23 13.29 -5.06
N THR A 219 8.41 12.70 -5.17
CA THR A 219 8.65 11.29 -4.86
C THR A 219 9.50 11.23 -3.60
N THR A 220 9.08 10.47 -2.59
CA THR A 220 9.88 10.29 -1.38
C THR A 220 10.99 9.26 -1.61
N GLU A 221 12.09 9.41 -0.87
CA GLU A 221 13.13 8.39 -0.79
C GLU A 221 12.57 7.03 -0.30
N PRO A 222 13.26 5.92 -0.64
CA PRO A 222 12.99 4.61 -0.06
C PRO A 222 12.88 4.63 1.46
N LEU A 223 11.88 3.92 2.00
CA LEU A 223 11.69 3.81 3.44
C LEU A 223 12.24 2.48 3.95
N MET A 224 13.30 2.54 4.74
CA MET A 224 13.80 1.39 5.49
C MET A 224 12.89 1.08 6.69
N MET A 225 12.57 -0.20 6.86
CA MET A 225 11.70 -0.72 7.91
C MET A 225 12.27 -2.01 8.50
N TRP A 226 11.70 -2.43 9.62
CA TRP A 226 11.99 -3.68 10.28
C TRP A 226 10.73 -4.56 10.27
N LEU A 227 10.83 -5.72 9.64
CA LEU A 227 9.82 -6.76 9.67
C LEU A 227 9.95 -7.55 10.96
N ASP A 228 8.92 -7.52 11.80
CA ASP A 228 8.80 -8.39 12.96
C ASP A 228 8.39 -9.80 12.51
N LEU A 229 9.28 -10.79 12.64
CA LEU A 229 9.02 -12.16 12.16
C LEU A 229 7.94 -12.89 12.98
N LYS A 230 7.51 -12.33 14.12
CA LYS A 230 6.45 -12.95 14.94
C LYS A 230 5.07 -12.79 14.30
N ASP A 231 4.79 -11.63 13.74
CA ASP A 231 3.46 -11.27 13.22
C ASP A 231 3.49 -10.70 11.80
N TYR A 232 4.67 -10.70 11.16
CA TYR A 232 4.94 -10.13 9.84
C TYR A 232 4.57 -8.65 9.71
N SER A 233 4.57 -7.90 10.82
CA SER A 233 4.33 -6.46 10.79
C SER A 233 5.61 -5.69 10.48
N ARG A 234 5.53 -4.75 9.54
CA ARG A 234 6.62 -3.82 9.22
C ARG A 234 6.54 -2.58 10.10
N LYS A 235 7.64 -2.24 10.78
CA LYS A 235 7.75 -1.10 11.69
C LYS A 235 8.94 -0.23 11.29
N THR A 236 8.74 1.08 11.21
CA THR A 236 9.86 2.04 11.19
C THR A 236 10.57 2.03 12.55
N MET A 237 11.83 2.47 12.63
CA MET A 237 12.58 2.55 13.90
C MET A 237 11.76 3.17 15.05
N LEU A 238 11.10 4.31 14.79
CA LEU A 238 10.30 5.03 15.80
C LEU A 238 9.07 4.27 16.32
N ARG A 239 8.67 3.18 15.64
CA ARG A 239 7.50 2.35 15.99
C ARG A 239 7.90 1.00 16.58
N LEU A 240 9.18 0.75 16.81
CA LEU A 240 9.64 -0.42 17.53
C LEU A 240 9.19 -0.35 19.01
N PRO A 241 8.97 -1.49 19.68
CA PRO A 241 8.69 -1.55 21.10
C PRO A 241 9.69 -0.76 21.95
N ALA A 242 9.21 -0.05 22.98
CA ALA A 242 10.03 0.79 23.84
C ALA A 242 11.22 0.05 24.46
N ALA A 243 11.01 -1.19 24.92
CA ALA A 243 12.06 -2.03 25.48
C ALA A 243 13.22 -2.29 24.49
N LEU A 244 12.90 -2.51 23.20
CA LEU A 244 13.92 -2.66 22.16
C LEU A 244 14.64 -1.32 21.90
N LEU A 245 13.89 -0.22 21.82
CA LEU A 245 14.46 1.10 21.60
C LEU A 245 15.47 1.49 22.70
N ASP A 246 15.19 1.16 23.96
CA ASP A 246 16.10 1.43 25.07
C ASP A 246 17.41 0.64 24.93
N SER A 247 17.35 -0.63 24.49
CA SER A 247 18.54 -1.43 24.21
C SER A 247 19.34 -0.95 23.00
N LEU A 248 18.70 -0.27 22.04
CA LEU A 248 19.37 0.25 20.83
C LEU A 248 20.13 1.57 21.06
N LYS A 249 19.69 2.42 22.00
CA LYS A 249 20.28 3.74 22.29
C LYS A 249 21.81 3.75 22.45
N PRO A 250 22.44 2.82 23.21
CA PRO A 250 23.90 2.85 23.40
C PRO A 250 24.68 2.25 22.21
N LEU A 251 24.02 1.67 21.21
CA LEU A 251 24.65 0.94 20.11
C LEU A 251 24.87 1.85 18.89
N ASP A 252 25.99 1.65 18.19
CA ASP A 252 26.18 2.20 16.84
C ASP A 252 25.26 1.52 15.81
N LYS A 253 25.14 2.09 14.60
CA LYS A 253 24.21 1.58 13.57
C LYS A 253 24.44 0.12 13.19
N THR A 254 25.69 -0.33 13.15
CA THR A 254 26.04 -1.71 12.78
C THR A 254 25.57 -2.67 13.87
N LYS A 255 25.84 -2.33 15.13
CA LYS A 255 25.40 -3.11 16.29
C LYS A 255 23.88 -3.08 16.47
N GLN A 256 23.21 -1.95 16.20
CA GLN A 256 21.76 -1.87 16.20
C GLN A 256 21.13 -2.84 15.19
N ARG A 257 21.68 -2.90 13.97
CA ARG A 257 21.22 -3.84 12.95
C ARG A 257 21.39 -5.29 13.40
N GLN A 258 22.56 -5.62 13.93
CA GLN A 258 22.83 -6.97 14.42
C GLN A 258 21.90 -7.36 15.58
N PHE A 259 21.72 -6.46 16.56
CA PHE A 259 20.81 -6.66 17.68
C PHE A 259 19.36 -6.91 17.23
N LEU A 260 18.86 -6.17 16.24
CA LEU A 260 17.51 -6.36 15.72
C LEU A 260 17.34 -7.72 15.02
N ILE A 261 18.34 -8.15 14.23
CA ILE A 261 18.35 -9.47 13.60
C ILE A 261 18.30 -10.58 14.66
N GLU A 262 19.11 -10.46 15.72
CA GLU A 262 19.14 -11.39 16.86
C GLU A 262 17.81 -11.40 17.65
N ASN A 263 17.01 -10.34 17.55
CA ASN A 263 15.70 -10.21 18.17
C ASN A 263 14.55 -10.46 17.18
N ASN A 264 14.79 -11.20 16.10
CA ASN A 264 13.80 -11.62 15.09
C ASN A 264 13.19 -10.47 14.26
N TYR A 265 13.96 -9.40 14.03
CA TYR A 265 13.59 -8.35 13.10
C TYR A 265 14.47 -8.39 11.85
N LEU A 266 13.85 -8.47 10.67
CA LEU A 266 14.57 -8.41 9.39
C LEU A 266 14.46 -7.01 8.76
N PRO A 267 15.55 -6.48 8.18
CA PRO A 267 15.47 -5.24 7.42
C PRO A 267 14.70 -5.48 6.12
N VAL A 268 13.70 -4.63 5.87
CA VAL A 268 12.94 -4.59 4.62
C VAL A 268 12.79 -3.14 4.19
N PHE A 269 12.36 -2.90 2.95
CA PHE A 269 12.14 -1.55 2.44
C PHE A 269 10.96 -1.49 1.48
N ASN A 270 10.59 -0.27 1.11
CA ASN A 270 9.83 -0.01 -0.11
C ASN A 270 10.61 0.97 -0.99
N THR A 271 10.15 1.18 -2.23
CA THR A 271 10.77 2.10 -3.19
C THR A 271 10.36 3.58 -3.00
N GLY A 272 9.84 3.91 -1.82
CA GLY A 272 9.32 5.24 -1.50
C GLY A 272 7.85 5.42 -1.90
N ASN A 273 7.38 6.66 -1.91
CA ASN A 273 5.99 6.98 -2.19
C ASN A 273 5.88 8.15 -3.17
N LEU A 274 4.86 8.11 -4.02
CA LEU A 274 4.40 9.27 -4.77
C LEU A 274 3.58 10.17 -3.84
N LYS A 275 4.03 11.40 -3.63
CA LYS A 275 3.35 12.38 -2.79
C LYS A 275 2.41 13.24 -3.63
N TYR A 276 1.16 13.30 -3.19
CA TYR A 276 0.08 14.01 -3.85
C TYR A 276 -0.49 15.11 -2.97
N ILE A 277 -0.87 16.24 -3.59
CA ILE A 277 -1.62 17.32 -2.95
C ILE A 277 -2.84 17.69 -3.80
N LEU A 278 -4.00 17.76 -3.16
CA LEU A 278 -5.22 18.34 -3.70
C LEU A 278 -5.40 19.74 -3.09
N TYR A 279 -5.23 20.76 -3.92
CA TYR A 279 -5.50 22.16 -3.58
C TYR A 279 -7.01 22.44 -3.75
N LEU A 280 -7.61 23.15 -2.79
CA LEU A 280 -9.05 23.41 -2.69
C LEU A 280 -9.39 24.90 -2.77
#